data_AF-A0A917HH07-F1
#
_entry.id   AF-A0A917HH07-F1
#
_cell.length_a   1.000
_cell.length_b   1.000
_cell.length_c   1.000
_cell.angle_alpha   90.00
_cell.angle_beta   90.00
_cell.angle_gamma   90.00
#
_symmetry.space_group_name_H-M   'P 1'
#
loop_
_entity.id
_entity.type
_entity.pdbx_description
1 polymer ?
#
loop_
_entity_poly.entity_id
_entity_poly.type
_entity_poly.pdbx_seq_one_letter_code
_entity_poly.pdbx_strand_id
1 'polypeptide(L)'
;MKTAIVLGATGGTGQVIVSELLERQIEVIAFGRSESKLKTLMEEHDFDQRLSYKLGNIFDHQTIVDAAKDADVIFQCANVKYQEME
;
A
#
# COMPACT_ATOMS: atom_id res chain seq x y z
N MET A 1 -5.95 6.36 15.00
CA MET A 1 -5.81 5.88 13.61
C MET A 1 -6.35 4.47 13.58
N LYS A 2 -7.39 4.24 12.79
CA LYS A 2 -8.02 2.95 12.56
C LYS A 2 -7.56 2.34 11.25
N THR A 3 -7.45 3.15 10.19
CA THR A 3 -7.12 2.67 8.85
C THR A 3 -6.02 3.54 8.23
N ALA A 4 -5.01 2.89 7.66
CA ALA A 4 -3.90 3.53 6.97
C ALA A 4 -3.77 2.97 5.55
N ILE A 5 -3.40 3.81 4.59
CA ILE A 5 -3.03 3.39 3.24
C ILE A 5 -1.52 3.51 3.04
N VAL A 6 -0.91 2.48 2.47
CA VAL A 6 0.53 2.45 2.15
C VAL A 6 0.70 2.50 0.64
N LEU A 7 1.13 3.64 0.11
CA LEU A 7 1.44 3.80 -1.30
C LEU A 7 2.81 3.18 -1.60
N GLY A 8 2.89 2.32 -2.61
CA GLY A 8 4.11 1.56 -2.85
C GLY A 8 4.29 0.40 -1.87
N ALA A 9 3.18 -0.16 -1.38
CA ALA A 9 3.15 -1.23 -0.37
C ALA A 9 4.02 -2.45 -0.70
N THR A 10 4.20 -2.77 -1.98
CA THR A 10 4.98 -3.95 -2.40
C THR A 10 6.49 -3.67 -2.52
N GLY A 11 6.96 -2.44 -2.27
CA GLY A 11 8.38 -2.09 -2.26
C GLY A 11 9.01 -2.35 -0.90
N GLY A 12 10.35 -2.37 -0.82
CA GLY A 12 11.07 -2.76 0.41
C GLY A 12 10.61 -2.00 1.66
N THR A 13 10.54 -0.66 1.61
CA THR A 13 10.03 0.14 2.73
C THR A 13 8.53 -0.06 2.96
N GLY A 14 7.75 -0.16 1.89
CA GLY A 14 6.30 -0.33 1.97
C GLY A 14 5.90 -1.60 2.71
N GLN A 15 6.58 -2.72 2.45
CA GLN A 15 6.30 -4.00 3.10
C GLN A 15 6.57 -3.93 4.61
N VAL A 16 7.68 -3.31 5.03
CA VAL A 16 8.00 -3.14 6.45
C VAL A 16 6.95 -2.29 7.15
N ILE A 17 6.49 -1.21 6.52
CA ILE A 17 5.42 -0.37 7.07
C ILE A 17 4.09 -1.13 7.17
N VAL A 18 3.74 -1.95 6.16
CA VAL A 18 2.55 -2.81 6.22
C VAL A 18 2.61 -3.75 7.42
N SER A 19 3.73 -4.47 7.61
CA SER A 19 3.91 -5.38 8.74
C SER A 19 3.79 -4.67 10.09
N GLU A 20 4.49 -3.54 10.26
CA GLU A 20 4.47 -2.77 11.51
C GLU A 20 3.06 -2.27 11.86
N LEU A 21 2.28 -1.82 10.86
CA LEU A 21 0.90 -1.37 11.07
C LEU A 21 -0.02 -2.54 11.48
N LEU A 22 0.12 -3.71 10.84
CA LEU A 22 -0.66 -4.90 11.19
C LEU A 22 -0.34 -5.40 12.60
N GLU A 23 0.93 -5.41 13.00
CA GLU A 23 1.36 -5.75 14.37
C GLU A 23 0.72 -4.83 15.41
N ARG A 24 0.63 -3.54 15.09
CA ARG A 24 -0.07 -2.51 15.90
C ARG A 24 -1.60 -2.58 15.84
N GLN A 25 -2.15 -3.60 15.19
CA GLN A 25 -3.60 -3.83 15.06
C GLN A 25 -4.33 -2.73 14.27
N ILE A 26 -3.66 -2.12 13.29
CA ILE A 26 -4.23 -1.12 12.39
C ILE A 26 -4.70 -1.79 11.09
N GLU A 27 -5.82 -1.34 10.53
CA GLU A 27 -6.26 -1.76 9.19
C GLU A 27 -5.40 -1.12 8.12
N VAL A 28 -4.95 -1.93 7.16
CA VAL A 28 -4.01 -1.52 6.12
C VAL A 28 -4.60 -1.71 4.73
N ILE A 29 -4.57 -0.64 3.95
CA ILE A 29 -4.85 -0.65 2.52
C ILE A 29 -3.50 -0.62 1.79
N ALA A 30 -3.08 -1.75 1.22
CA ALA A 30 -1.90 -1.84 0.39
C ALA A 30 -2.20 -1.26 -1.01
N PHE A 31 -1.49 -0.21 -1.41
CA PHE A 31 -1.67 0.42 -2.72
C PHE A 31 -0.47 0.20 -3.62
N GLY A 32 -0.73 -0.29 -4.84
CA GLY A 32 0.32 -0.56 -5.82
C GLY A 32 -0.19 -0.76 -7.24
N ARG A 33 0.75 -0.88 -8.18
CA ARG A 33 0.46 -1.01 -9.63
C ARG A 33 0.36 -2.46 -10.12
N SER A 34 0.90 -3.41 -9.37
CA SER A 34 1.03 -4.80 -9.78
C SER A 34 0.13 -5.65 -8.91
N GLU A 35 -0.98 -6.11 -9.49
CA GLU A 35 -1.94 -6.98 -8.80
C GLU A 35 -1.27 -8.27 -8.31
N SER A 36 -0.38 -8.87 -9.10
CA SER A 36 0.35 -10.07 -8.69
C SER A 36 1.20 -9.84 -7.44
N LYS A 37 1.97 -8.74 -7.37
CA LYS A 37 2.75 -8.41 -6.17
C LYS A 37 1.88 -8.09 -4.96
N LEU A 38 0.71 -7.47 -5.18
CA LEU A 38 -0.24 -7.21 -4.10
C LEU A 38 -0.81 -8.52 -3.58
N LYS A 39 -1.19 -9.47 -4.45
CA LYS A 39 -1.65 -10.81 -4.04
C LYS A 39 -0.58 -11.57 -3.26
N THR A 40 0.67 -11.54 -3.71
CA THR A 40 1.80 -12.12 -2.95
C THR A 40 1.92 -11.49 -1.56
N LEU A 41 1.79 -10.17 -1.45
CA LEU A 41 1.78 -9.50 -0.14
C LEU A 41 0.63 -10.00 0.76
N MET A 42 -0.56 -10.26 0.20
CA MET A 42 -1.67 -10.85 0.99
C MET A 42 -1.33 -12.25 1.49
N GLU A 43 -0.71 -13.07 0.63
CA GLU A 43 -0.29 -14.43 0.95
C GLU A 43 0.80 -14.45 2.04
N GLU A 44 1.78 -13.55 1.96
CA GLU A 44 2.86 -13.39 2.95
C GLU A 44 2.34 -13.01 4.36
N HIS A 45 1.13 -12.44 4.43
CA HIS A 45 0.44 -12.08 5.67
C HIS A 45 -0.72 -13.03 6.01
N ASP A 46 -0.71 -14.26 5.50
CA ASP A 46 -1.73 -15.30 5.78
C ASP A 46 -3.18 -14.82 5.58
N PHE A 47 -3.40 -13.90 4.63
CA PHE A 47 -4.69 -13.27 4.37
C PHE A 47 -5.32 -12.60 5.61
N ASP A 48 -4.51 -11.92 6.42
CA ASP A 48 -4.99 -11.11 7.54
C ASP A 48 -6.17 -10.22 7.11
N GLN A 49 -7.30 -10.32 7.83
CA GLN A 49 -8.55 -9.62 7.50
C GLN A 49 -8.43 -8.10 7.56
N ARG A 50 -7.39 -7.58 8.24
CA ARG A 50 -7.08 -6.15 8.35
C ARG A 50 -6.26 -5.65 7.17
N LEU A 51 -5.70 -6.55 6.36
CA LEU A 51 -4.99 -6.22 5.15
C LEU A 51 -5.96 -6.31 3.95
N SER A 52 -6.02 -5.24 3.17
CA SER A 52 -6.71 -5.20 1.87
C SER A 52 -5.81 -4.54 0.84
N TYR A 53 -6.14 -4.63 -0.46
CA TYR A 53 -5.37 -3.93 -1.48
C TYR A 53 -6.22 -3.13 -2.46
N LYS A 54 -5.62 -2.08 -3.02
CA LYS A 54 -6.14 -1.28 -4.13
C LYS A 54 -5.10 -1.19 -5.24
N LEU A 55 -5.53 -1.49 -6.46
CA LEU A 55 -4.73 -1.28 -7.65
C LEU A 55 -4.80 0.20 -8.05
N GLY A 56 -3.67 0.82 -8.33
CA GLY A 56 -3.64 2.20 -8.79
C GLY A 56 -2.25 2.68 -9.15
N ASN A 57 -2.18 3.91 -9.65
CA ASN A 57 -0.94 4.52 -10.10
C ASN A 57 -0.72 5.83 -9.33
N ILE A 58 0.42 5.95 -8.63
CA ILE A 58 0.73 7.15 -7.85
C ILE A 58 0.83 8.42 -8.70
N PHE A 59 1.07 8.30 -10.01
CA PHE A 59 1.12 9.43 -10.94
C PHE A 59 -0.26 9.87 -11.41
N ASP A 60 -1.30 9.08 -11.13
CA ASP A 60 -2.70 9.44 -11.30
C ASP A 60 -3.32 9.72 -9.93
N HIS A 61 -3.34 11.00 -9.56
CA HIS A 61 -3.80 11.44 -8.25
C HIS A 61 -5.23 11.00 -7.93
N GLN A 62 -6.08 10.83 -8.94
CA GLN A 62 -7.47 10.41 -8.73
C GLN A 62 -7.53 8.99 -8.15
N THR A 63 -6.63 8.10 -8.59
CA THR A 63 -6.54 6.74 -8.04
C THR A 63 -6.11 6.74 -6.57
N ILE A 64 -5.28 7.71 -6.15
CA ILE A 64 -4.91 7.88 -4.74
C ILE A 64 -6.12 8.38 -3.95
N VAL A 65 -6.81 9.42 -4.44
CA VAL A 65 -7.99 9.99 -3.79
C VAL A 65 -9.07 8.93 -3.58
N ASP A 66 -9.35 8.12 -4.60
CA ASP A 66 -10.36 7.07 -4.51
C ASP A 66 -9.95 5.92 -3.59
N ALA A 67 -8.67 5.54 -3.57
CA ALA A 67 -8.17 4.48 -2.69
C ALA A 67 -8.09 4.92 -1.21
N ALA A 68 -7.87 6.21 -0.96
CA ALA A 68 -7.66 6.76 0.37
C ALA A 68 -8.94 7.31 1.03
N LYS A 69 -10.12 7.17 0.41
CA LYS A 69 -11.39 7.75 0.91
C LYS A 69 -11.67 7.46 2.39
N ASP A 70 -11.37 6.24 2.82
CA ASP A 70 -11.66 5.76 4.16
C ASP A 70 -10.40 5.68 5.05
N ALA A 71 -9.25 6.17 4.58
CA ALA A 71 -8.00 6.13 5.32
C ALA A 71 -7.81 7.39 6.18
N ASP A 72 -7.37 7.20 7.42
CA ASP A 72 -7.01 8.32 8.31
C ASP A 72 -5.64 8.93 7.95
N VAL A 73 -4.73 8.10 7.43
CA VAL A 73 -3.33 8.46 7.15
C VAL A 73 -2.83 7.77 5.89
N ILE A 74 -2.02 8.51 5.12
CA ILE A 74 -1.29 8.02 3.95
C ILE A 74 0.20 7.89 4.28
N PHE A 75 0.76 6.70 4.13
CA PHE A 75 2.20 6.46 4.11
C PHE A 75 2.68 6.39 2.66
N GLN A 76 3.45 7.37 2.20
CA GLN A 76 4.02 7.37 0.86
C GLN A 76 5.40 6.68 0.85
N CYS A 77 5.45 5.45 0.36
CA CYS A 77 6.66 4.64 0.23
C CYS A 77 7.04 4.35 -1.24
N ALA A 78 6.26 4.85 -2.19
CA ALA A 78 6.52 4.62 -3.60
C ALA A 78 7.68 5.50 -4.09
N ASN A 79 8.66 4.87 -4.75
CA ASN A 79 9.77 5.57 -5.37
C ASN A 79 9.46 6.01 -6.79
N VAL A 80 10.02 7.16 -7.17
CA VAL A 80 10.13 7.56 -8.56
C VAL A 80 11.15 6.65 -9.26
N LYS A 81 10.84 6.22 -10.48
CA LYS A 81 11.74 5.37 -11.26
C LYS A 81 12.89 6.20 -11.85
N TYR A 82 13.81 6.65 -11.00
CA TYR A 82 14.90 7.55 -11.39
C TYR A 82 15.84 6.96 -12.47
N GLN A 83 15.89 5.63 -12.60
CA GLN A 83 16.66 4.97 -13.67
C GLN A 83 16.03 5.14 -15.06
N GLU A 84 14.75 5.53 -15.12
CA GLU A 84 13.98 5.74 -16.34
C GLU A 84 13.70 7.25 -16.56
N MET A 85 14.34 8.13 -15.77
CA MET A 85 14.23 9.58 -15.95
C MET A 85 15.20 10.03 -17.05
N GLU A 86 14.65 10.61 -18.12
CA GLU A 86 15.40 11.40 -19.11
C GLU A 86 15.68 12.82 -18.61
#